data_AF-A0A0L8CEH8-F1
#
_entry.id   AF-A0A0L8CEH8-F1
#
_cell.length_a   1.000
_cell.length_b   1.000
_cell.length_c   1.000
_cell.angle_alpha   90.00
_cell.angle_beta   90.00
_cell.angle_gamma   90.00
#
_symmetry.space_group_name_H-M   'P 1'
#
loop_
_entity.id
_entity.type
_entity.pdbx_description
1 polymer ?
#
loop_
_entity_poly.entity_id
_entity_poly.type
_entity_poly.pdbx_seq_one_letter_code
_entity_poly.pdbx_strand_id
1 'polypeptide(L)'
;MSKQRYIEINDNVKSTWSIERIWQLAESLPVEEISIDDIKGPNEVTWFSHEGPQPTCREIAKHCQRINNADLSYPVILTSDYRVFDGMHRIAKQIMLGEETIKVRRFRENPEADEVIELSVEQA
;
A
#
# COMPACT_ATOMS: atom_id res chain seq x y z
N MET A 1 -1.31 2.00 19.66
CA MET A 1 -1.48 2.36 18.23
C MET A 1 -1.70 1.07 17.45
N SER A 2 -2.65 1.04 16.52
CA SER A 2 -2.86 -0.17 15.70
C SER A 2 -1.62 -0.41 14.83
N LYS A 3 -1.05 -1.62 14.86
CA LYS A 3 0.09 -1.99 14.01
C LYS A 3 -0.43 -2.20 12.59
N GLN A 4 -0.10 -1.29 11.68
CA GLN A 4 -0.50 -1.41 10.27
C GLN A 4 0.24 -2.58 9.62
N ARG A 5 -0.47 -3.31 8.74
CA ARG A 5 0.03 -4.50 8.07
C ARG A 5 -0.30 -4.45 6.59
N TYR A 6 0.62 -4.92 5.76
CA TYR A 6 0.35 -5.32 4.39
C TYR A 6 0.08 -6.82 4.38
N ILE A 7 -0.96 -7.25 3.65
CA ILE A 7 -1.35 -8.65 3.54
C ILE A 7 -1.48 -8.96 2.06
N GLU A 8 -0.86 -10.06 1.65
CA GLU A 8 -1.02 -10.64 0.32
C GLU A 8 -1.51 -12.08 0.49
N ILE A 9 -2.47 -12.50 -0.35
CA ILE A 9 -2.95 -13.89 -0.39
C ILE A 9 -2.70 -14.42 -1.80
N ASN A 10 -1.83 -15.42 -1.93
CA ASN A 10 -1.52 -16.10 -3.19
C ASN A 10 -1.67 -17.61 -2.98
N ASP A 11 -2.44 -18.30 -3.83
CA ASP A 11 -2.60 -19.76 -3.80
C ASP A 11 -2.88 -20.34 -2.39
N ASN A 12 -3.83 -19.74 -1.67
CA ASN A 12 -4.18 -20.05 -0.27
C ASN A 12 -3.07 -19.79 0.76
N VAL A 13 -1.99 -19.13 0.39
CA VAL A 13 -0.96 -18.68 1.33
C VAL A 13 -1.17 -17.21 1.65
N LYS A 14 -1.45 -16.91 2.91
CA LYS A 14 -1.52 -15.55 3.44
C LYS A 14 -0.16 -15.15 3.99
N SER A 15 0.46 -14.17 3.34
CA SER A 15 1.70 -13.55 3.79
C SER A 15 1.41 -12.18 4.38
N THR A 16 2.00 -11.87 5.54
CA THR A 16 1.77 -10.62 6.27
C THR A 16 3.09 -9.92 6.58
N TRP A 17 3.14 -8.61 6.31
CA TRP A 17 4.27 -7.74 6.62
C TRP A 17 3.82 -6.61 7.54
N SER A 18 4.62 -6.32 8.56
CA SER A 18 4.54 -5.15 9.42
C SER A 18 5.01 -3.92 8.64
N ILE A 19 4.14 -2.93 8.50
CA ILE A 19 4.50 -1.69 7.79
C ILE A 19 5.66 -0.97 8.47
N GLU A 20 5.75 -1.04 9.80
CA GLU A 20 6.88 -0.48 10.55
C GLU A 20 8.22 -1.11 10.16
N ARG A 21 8.27 -2.44 10.03
CA ARG A 21 9.49 -3.15 9.59
C ARG A 21 9.80 -2.85 8.13
N ILE A 22 8.77 -2.76 7.27
CA ILE A 22 8.93 -2.37 5.87
C ILE A 22 9.58 -0.99 5.76
N TRP A 23 9.15 -0.02 6.56
CA TRP A 23 9.77 1.30 6.63
C TRP A 23 11.25 1.23 7.01
N GLN A 24 11.58 0.50 8.09
CA GLN A 24 12.98 0.33 8.53
C GLN A 24 13.86 -0.27 7.43
N LEU A 25 13.39 -1.31 6.75
CA LEU A 25 14.12 -1.96 5.66
C LEU A 25 14.29 -1.02 4.45
N ALA A 26 13.28 -0.19 4.17
CA ALA A 26 13.28 0.72 3.03
C ALA A 26 14.19 1.95 3.22
N GLU A 27 14.62 2.29 4.45
CA GLU A 27 15.44 3.49 4.74
C GLU A 27 16.73 3.55 3.90
N SER A 28 17.34 2.39 3.65
CA SER A 28 18.60 2.28 2.91
C SER A 28 18.44 2.32 1.38
N LEU A 29 17.21 2.18 0.88
CA LEU A 29 16.95 2.17 -0.56
C LEU A 29 17.19 3.56 -1.18
N PRO A 30 17.47 3.67 -2.47
CA PRO A 30 17.41 4.96 -3.14
C PRO A 30 15.96 5.48 -3.18
N VAL A 31 15.81 6.81 -3.20
CA VAL A 31 14.54 7.45 -3.58
C VAL A 31 14.56 7.66 -5.09
N GLU A 32 13.53 7.16 -5.75
CA GLU A 32 13.33 7.26 -7.19
C GLU A 32 12.02 8.03 -7.46
N GLU A 33 11.93 8.71 -8.59
CA GLU A 33 10.68 9.31 -9.06
C GLU A 33 10.21 8.50 -10.27
N ILE A 34 8.96 8.02 -10.23
CA ILE A 34 8.38 7.18 -11.29
C ILE A 34 7.00 7.70 -11.69
N SER A 35 6.49 7.26 -12.84
CA SER A 35 5.11 7.51 -13.24
C SER A 35 4.14 6.82 -12.28
N ILE A 36 3.05 7.51 -11.94
CA ILE A 36 1.96 6.91 -11.14
C ILE A 36 1.30 5.75 -11.91
N ASP A 37 1.27 5.82 -13.24
CA ASP A 37 0.71 4.76 -14.10
C ASP A 37 1.51 3.46 -14.06
N ASP A 38 2.78 3.50 -13.63
CA ASP A 38 3.61 2.30 -13.45
C ASP A 38 3.31 1.59 -12.11
N ILE A 39 2.53 2.20 -11.21
CA ILE A 39 2.22 1.65 -9.88
C ILE A 39 0.97 0.79 -9.96
N LYS A 40 1.02 -0.41 -9.36
CA LYS A 40 -0.16 -1.27 -9.20
C LYS A 40 -0.97 -0.84 -7.98
N GLY A 41 -2.29 -0.73 -8.16
CA GLY A 41 -3.22 -0.34 -7.10
C GLY A 41 -4.03 0.94 -7.34
N PRO A 42 -3.50 2.05 -7.90
CA PRO A 42 -4.28 3.28 -8.09
C PRO A 42 -5.55 3.11 -8.93
N ASN A 43 -5.54 2.14 -9.85
CA ASN A 43 -6.67 1.77 -10.71
C ASN A 43 -7.41 0.51 -10.22
N GLU A 44 -7.18 0.08 -8.97
CA GLU A 44 -7.76 -1.13 -8.37
C GLU A 44 -8.56 -0.79 -7.10
N VAL A 45 -9.41 -1.72 -6.65
CA VAL A 45 -10.18 -1.55 -5.41
C VAL A 45 -9.29 -1.92 -4.21
N THR A 46 -8.64 -0.94 -3.59
CA THR A 46 -7.64 -1.18 -2.52
C THR A 46 -8.08 -0.83 -1.11
N TRP A 47 -9.12 -0.01 -0.95
CA TRP A 47 -9.59 0.47 0.37
C TRP A 47 -10.90 -0.16 0.83
N PHE A 48 -11.60 -0.82 -0.08
CA PHE A 48 -12.91 -1.39 0.14
C PHE A 48 -12.88 -2.86 -0.29
N SER A 49 -13.77 -3.66 0.27
CA SER A 49 -13.97 -5.05 -0.12
C SER A 49 -15.40 -5.46 0.22
N HIS A 50 -15.84 -6.62 -0.25
CA HIS A 50 -17.18 -7.12 0.06
C HIS A 50 -17.38 -7.32 1.57
N GLU A 51 -16.36 -7.83 2.25
CA GLU A 51 -16.35 -8.07 3.70
C GLU A 51 -15.88 -6.87 4.53
N GLY A 52 -15.44 -5.79 3.85
CA GLY A 52 -14.88 -4.59 4.46
C GLY A 52 -15.86 -3.43 4.57
N PRO A 53 -15.37 -2.25 4.99
CA PRO A 53 -16.14 -1.02 4.92
C PRO A 53 -16.66 -0.79 3.51
N GLN A 54 -17.96 -0.51 3.38
CA GLN A 54 -18.57 -0.18 2.09
C GLN A 54 -18.25 1.28 1.70
N PRO A 55 -18.19 1.61 0.40
CA PRO A 55 -17.84 2.94 -0.10
C PRO A 55 -18.96 3.97 0.08
N THR A 56 -19.47 4.10 1.31
CA THR A 56 -20.44 5.13 1.67
C THR A 56 -19.78 6.51 1.63
N CYS A 57 -20.56 7.58 1.46
CA CYS A 57 -20.04 8.95 1.50
C CYS A 57 -19.25 9.25 2.80
N ARG A 58 -19.61 8.60 3.92
CA ARG A 58 -18.90 8.75 5.20
C ARG A 58 -17.52 8.10 5.17
N GLU A 59 -17.38 6.90 4.60
CA GLU A 59 -16.08 6.25 4.48
C GLU A 59 -15.20 6.97 3.45
N ILE A 60 -15.77 7.39 2.33
CA ILE A 60 -15.07 8.23 1.34
C ILE A 60 -14.54 9.50 2.00
N ALA A 61 -15.34 10.21 2.80
CA ALA A 61 -14.90 11.41 3.50
C ALA A 61 -13.72 11.15 4.46
N LYS A 62 -13.70 10.00 5.15
CA LYS A 62 -12.55 9.60 5.99
C LYS A 62 -11.29 9.38 5.15
N HIS A 63 -11.43 8.76 3.97
CA HIS A 63 -10.31 8.62 3.04
C HIS A 63 -9.83 9.99 2.55
N CYS A 64 -10.72 10.88 2.12
CA CYS A 64 -10.35 12.24 1.71
C CYS A 64 -9.59 13.00 2.80
N GLN A 65 -10.01 12.89 4.07
CA GLN A 65 -9.29 13.50 5.18
C GLN A 65 -7.87 12.95 5.31
N ARG A 66 -7.68 11.62 5.17
CA ARG A 66 -6.36 10.99 5.20
C ARG A 66 -5.50 11.37 4.00
N ILE A 67 -6.10 11.50 2.81
CA ILE A 67 -5.41 11.97 1.60
C ILE A 67 -4.90 13.39 1.84
N ASN A 68 -5.77 14.32 2.26
CA ASN A 68 -5.38 15.71 2.50
C ASN A 68 -4.29 15.84 3.56
N ASN A 69 -4.34 15.03 4.60
CA ASN A 69 -3.35 15.02 5.70
C ASN A 69 -2.08 14.22 5.38
N ALA A 70 -2.00 13.54 4.24
CA ALA A 70 -0.81 12.76 3.88
C ALA A 70 0.39 13.70 3.64
N ASP A 71 1.51 13.40 4.28
CA ASP A 71 2.76 14.13 4.14
C ASP A 71 3.55 13.60 2.94
N LEU A 72 3.77 14.46 1.94
CA LEU A 72 4.47 14.12 0.69
C LEU A 72 6.00 14.21 0.81
N SER A 73 6.54 14.60 1.97
CA SER A 73 7.99 14.51 2.23
C SER A 73 8.45 13.05 2.37
N TYR A 74 7.54 12.13 2.67
CA TYR A 74 7.79 10.69 2.75
C TYR A 74 7.49 10.01 1.41
N PRO A 75 8.42 9.20 0.86
CA PRO A 75 8.14 8.45 -0.37
C PRO A 75 7.11 7.34 -0.15
N VAL A 76 6.53 6.83 -1.24
CA VAL A 76 5.74 5.60 -1.24
C VAL A 76 6.68 4.39 -1.18
N ILE A 77 6.31 3.35 -0.43
CA ILE A 77 7.09 2.10 -0.41
C ILE A 77 6.44 1.10 -1.34
N LEU A 78 7.22 0.61 -2.30
CA LEU A 78 6.78 -0.36 -3.30
C LEU A 78 7.48 -1.70 -3.12
N THR A 79 6.72 -2.75 -3.39
CA THR A 79 7.21 -4.10 -3.67
C THR A 79 8.04 -4.12 -4.96
N SER A 80 8.75 -5.23 -5.19
CA SER A 80 9.54 -5.49 -6.39
C SER A 80 8.75 -5.51 -7.70
N ASP A 81 7.45 -5.78 -7.64
CA ASP A 81 6.55 -5.82 -8.79
C ASP A 81 5.59 -4.61 -8.83
N TYR A 82 5.98 -3.50 -8.20
CA TYR A 82 5.28 -2.20 -8.24
C TYR A 82 3.93 -2.14 -7.50
N ARG A 83 3.57 -3.14 -6.68
CA ARG A 83 2.47 -3.02 -5.71
C ARG A 83 2.87 -2.15 -4.52
N VAL A 84 1.89 -1.51 -3.90
CA VAL A 84 2.09 -0.59 -2.78
C VAL A 84 2.12 -1.31 -1.44
N PHE A 85 3.27 -1.33 -0.78
CA PHE A 85 3.34 -1.72 0.63
C PHE A 85 2.69 -0.64 1.52
N ASP A 86 3.07 0.62 1.30
CA ASP A 86 2.50 1.76 2.03
C ASP A 86 2.55 3.06 1.20
N GLY A 87 1.50 3.87 1.30
CA GLY A 87 1.45 5.19 0.68
C GLY A 87 0.33 5.43 -0.33
N MET A 88 -0.69 4.58 -0.39
CA MET A 88 -1.83 4.81 -1.31
C MET A 88 -2.49 6.18 -1.10
N HIS A 89 -2.56 6.68 0.14
CA HIS A 89 -3.05 8.04 0.41
C HIS A 89 -2.15 9.15 -0.15
N ARG A 90 -0.82 8.94 -0.21
CA ARG A 90 0.12 9.88 -0.84
C ARG A 90 -0.02 9.86 -2.37
N ILE A 91 -0.19 8.67 -2.96
CA ILE A 91 -0.48 8.52 -4.40
C ILE A 91 -1.76 9.27 -4.76
N ALA A 92 -2.85 8.99 -4.04
CA ALA A 92 -4.12 9.68 -4.28
C ALA A 92 -4.01 11.20 -4.11
N LYS A 93 -3.17 11.69 -3.21
CA LYS A 93 -2.90 13.13 -3.05
C LYS A 93 -2.19 13.71 -4.28
N GLN A 94 -1.15 13.05 -4.80
CA GLN A 94 -0.47 13.48 -6.03
C GLN A 94 -1.44 13.53 -7.22
N ILE A 95 -2.29 12.50 -7.38
CA ILE A 95 -3.34 12.47 -8.41
C ILE A 95 -4.29 13.67 -8.26
N MET A 96 -4.73 13.97 -7.04
CA MET A 96 -5.59 15.13 -6.76
C MET A 96 -4.93 16.49 -7.07
N LEU A 97 -3.59 16.56 -6.99
CA LEU A 97 -2.81 17.75 -7.33
C LEU A 97 -2.56 17.86 -8.84
N GLY A 98 -2.94 16.86 -9.64
CA GLY A 98 -2.71 16.83 -11.09
C GLY A 98 -1.28 16.42 -11.47
N GLU A 99 -0.56 15.79 -10.54
CA GLU A 99 0.82 15.35 -10.76
C GLU A 99 0.83 13.95 -11.38
N GLU A 100 1.77 13.71 -12.30
CA GLU A 100 1.89 12.43 -13.03
C GLU A 100 2.93 11.49 -12.40
N THR A 101 3.80 12.02 -11.54
CA THR A 101 4.90 11.27 -10.92
C THR A 101 4.84 11.31 -9.40
N ILE A 102 5.53 10.37 -8.76
CA ILE A 102 5.65 10.33 -7.30
C ILE A 102 7.00 9.75 -6.87
N LYS A 103 7.51 10.22 -5.72
CA LYS A 103 8.70 9.68 -5.08
C LYS A 103 8.42 8.34 -4.42
N VAL A 104 9.28 7.36 -4.69
CA VAL A 104 9.14 5.99 -4.21
C VAL A 104 10.46 5.45 -3.65
N ARG A 105 10.36 4.47 -2.76
CA ARG A 105 11.42 3.54 -2.39
C ARG A 105 10.93 2.15 -2.80
N ARG A 106 11.63 1.53 -3.75
CA ARG A 106 11.22 0.25 -4.32
C ARG A 106 12.19 -0.86 -3.95
N PHE A 107 11.68 -1.91 -3.32
CA PHE A 107 12.45 -3.13 -3.12
C PHE A 107 12.79 -3.75 -4.49
N ARG A 108 14.03 -4.17 -4.71
CA ARG A 108 14.39 -4.94 -5.92
C ARG A 108 14.05 -6.43 -5.75
N GLU A 109 14.07 -6.89 -4.51
CA GLU A 109 13.58 -8.18 -4.04
C GLU A 109 12.76 -7.92 -2.78
N ASN A 110 11.56 -8.49 -2.69
CA ASN A 110 10.69 -8.27 -1.52
C ASN A 110 11.34 -8.89 -0.27
N PRO A 111 11.27 -8.22 0.89
CA PRO A 111 11.70 -8.83 2.13
C PRO A 111 10.77 -10.01 2.48
N GLU A 112 11.30 -10.98 3.22
CA GLU A 112 10.49 -12.07 3.78
C GLU A 112 9.32 -11.51 4.62
N ALA A 113 8.17 -12.17 4.51
CA ALA A 113 7.00 -11.87 5.33
C ALA A 113 7.31 -12.12 6.81
N ASP A 114 6.67 -11.35 7.69
CA ASP A 114 6.78 -11.56 9.14
C ASP A 114 5.97 -12.77 9.60
N GLU A 115 4.93 -13.12 8.85
CA GLU A 115 4.06 -14.26 9.11
C GLU A 115 3.56 -14.83 7.77
N VAL A 116 3.60 -16.16 7.65
CA VAL A 116 3.11 -16.92 6.50
C VAL A 116 2.16 -18.00 7.01
N ILE A 117 0.92 -18.00 6.54
CA ILE A 117 -0.13 -18.93 6.98
C ILE A 117 -0.74 -19.60 5.75
N GLU A 118 -0.79 -20.94 5.73
CA GLU A 118 -1.62 -21.69 4.78
C GLU A 118 -3.08 -21.65 5.22
N LEU A 119 -3.95 -21.18 4.33
CA LEU A 119 -5.39 -21.13 4.51
C LEU A 119 -5.98 -22.48 4.07
N SER A 120 -6.71 -23.15 4.96
CA SER A 120 -7.49 -24.32 4.59
C SER A 120 -8.76 -23.90 3.83
N VAL A 121 -9.19 -24.73 2.89
CA VAL A 121 -10.32 -24.50 1.96
C VAL A 121 -11.70 -24.38 2.66
N GLU A 122 -11.77 -24.44 3.99
CA GLU A 122 -13.02 -24.45 4.77
C GLU A 122 -13.52 -23.08 5.25
N GLN A 123 -12.95 -21.97 4.76
CA GLN A 123 -13.44 -20.62 5.10
C GLN A 123 -13.50 -19.72 3.85
N ALA A 124 -14.22 -20.18 2.83
CA ALA A 124 -14.72 -19.38 1.72
C ALA A 124 -16.25 -19.22 1.82
#